data_AF-A0A9D6XUW7-F1
#
_entry.id   AF-A0A9D6XUW7-F1
#
_cell.length_a   1.000
_cell.length_b   1.000
_cell.length_c   1.000
_cell.angle_alpha   90.00
_cell.angle_beta   90.00
_cell.angle_gamma   90.00
#
_symmetry.space_group_name_H-M   'P 1'
#
loop_
_entity.id
_entity.type
_entity.pdbx_description
1 polymer ?
#
loop_
_entity_poly.entity_id
_entity_poly.type
_entity_poly.pdbx_seq_one_letter_code
_entity_poly.pdbx_strand_id
1 'polypeptide(L)'
;MRSLALTTMQQRRLEKLARDAGRTPQAMLRFVLRDGFDLCELEVNESVAAERDAVRRGYVPREEARRQTRAVIDAAHARKRRQAA
;
A
#
# COMPACT_ATOMS: atom_id res chain seq x y z
N MET A 1 -0.26 29.03 5.81
CA MET A 1 0.02 27.71 5.19
C MET A 1 0.99 27.92 4.04
N ARG A 2 2.09 27.16 3.98
CA ARG A 2 2.98 27.20 2.80
C ARG A 2 2.27 26.52 1.63
N SER A 3 2.30 27.14 0.46
CA SER A 3 1.79 26.51 -0.76
C SER A 3 2.60 25.24 -1.03
N LEU A 4 1.92 24.11 -1.18
CA LEU A 4 2.54 22.83 -1.57
C LEU A 4 2.76 22.83 -3.09
N ALA A 5 3.70 23.66 -3.55
CA ALA A 5 4.09 23.69 -4.95
C ALA A 5 4.94 22.46 -5.30
N LEU A 6 4.68 21.86 -6.46
CA LEU A 6 5.51 20.78 -6.97
C LEU A 6 6.91 21.30 -7.30
N THR A 7 7.93 20.56 -6.90
CA THR A 7 9.31 20.78 -7.35
C THR A 7 9.44 20.52 -8.85
N THR A 8 10.47 21.07 -9.49
CA THR A 8 10.76 20.85 -10.93
C THR A 8 10.84 19.36 -11.28
N MET A 9 11.42 18.54 -10.41
CA MET A 9 11.50 17.09 -10.62
C MET A 9 10.11 16.44 -10.60
N GLN A 10 9.24 16.82 -9.66
CA GLN A 10 7.87 16.31 -9.59
C GLN A 10 7.05 16.74 -10.80
N GLN A 11 7.22 17.98 -11.28
CA GLN A 11 6.59 18.46 -12.50
C GLN A 11 6.99 17.62 -13.71
N ARG A 12 8.31 17.37 -13.92
CA ARG A 12 8.80 16.52 -15.02
C ARG A 12 8.25 15.09 -14.97
N ARG A 13 8.14 14.51 -13.77
CA ARG A 13 7.53 13.18 -13.57
C ARG A 13 6.04 13.19 -13.93
N LEU A 14 5.31 14.21 -13.49
CA LEU A 14 3.90 14.38 -13.80
C LEU A 14 3.66 14.55 -15.30
N GLU A 15 4.46 15.38 -15.97
CA GLU A 15 4.39 15.56 -17.43
C GLU A 15 4.66 14.27 -18.19
N LYS A 16 5.64 13.48 -17.75
CA LYS A 16 5.92 12.17 -18.36
C LYS A 16 4.70 11.25 -18.22
N LEU A 17 4.15 11.10 -17.01
CA LEU A 17 2.96 10.29 -16.78
C LEU A 17 1.77 10.76 -17.63
N ALA A 18 1.57 12.08 -17.70
CA ALA A 18 0.50 12.67 -18.48
C ALA A 18 0.63 12.32 -19.98
N ARG A 19 1.85 12.42 -20.55
CA ARG A 19 2.14 12.02 -21.92
C ARG A 19 1.88 10.53 -22.15
N ASP A 20 2.40 9.66 -21.28
CA ASP A 20 2.28 8.21 -21.41
C ASP A 20 0.80 7.76 -21.35
N ALA A 21 -0.04 8.51 -20.63
CA ALA A 21 -1.48 8.25 -20.52
C ALA A 21 -2.36 9.03 -21.51
N GLY A 22 -1.79 9.85 -22.41
CA GLY A 22 -2.55 10.68 -23.35
C GLY A 22 -3.43 11.75 -22.67
N ARG A 23 -2.98 12.34 -21.55
CA ARG A 23 -3.72 13.33 -20.76
C ARG A 23 -2.92 14.63 -20.59
N THR A 24 -3.60 15.69 -20.15
CA THR A 24 -2.91 16.92 -19.71
C THR A 24 -2.28 16.73 -18.33
N PRO A 25 -1.17 17.45 -18.01
CA PRO A 25 -0.58 17.41 -16.67
C PRO A 25 -1.57 17.74 -15.54
N GLN A 26 -2.49 18.68 -15.76
CA GLN A 26 -3.52 19.05 -14.78
C GLN A 26 -4.52 17.92 -14.54
N ALA A 27 -4.93 17.21 -15.60
CA ALA A 27 -5.80 16.05 -15.46
C ALA A 27 -5.08 14.90 -14.77
N MET A 28 -3.82 14.65 -15.13
CA MET A 28 -3.00 13.63 -14.50
C MET A 28 -2.77 13.92 -13.01
N LEU A 29 -2.58 15.19 -12.63
CA LEU A 29 -2.35 15.57 -11.24
C LEU A 29 -3.52 15.18 -10.33
N ARG A 30 -4.76 15.30 -10.83
CA ARG A 30 -5.95 14.88 -10.06
C ARG A 30 -5.94 13.38 -9.77
N PHE A 31 -5.56 12.56 -10.74
CA PHE A 31 -5.45 11.11 -10.54
C PHE A 31 -4.30 10.76 -9.59
N VAL A 32 -3.13 11.35 -9.80
CA VAL A 32 -1.96 11.11 -8.93
C VAL A 32 -2.26 11.50 -7.47
N LEU A 33 -2.93 12.63 -7.25
CA LEU A 33 -3.31 13.04 -5.90
C LEU A 33 -4.36 12.12 -5.30
N ARG A 34 -5.44 11.80 -6.03
CA ARG A 34 -6.47 10.87 -5.55
C ARG A 34 -5.87 9.52 -5.16
N ASP A 35 -5.20 8.88 -6.11
CA ASP A 35 -4.65 7.52 -5.91
C ASP A 35 -3.54 7.53 -4.84
N GLY A 36 -2.76 8.62 -4.79
CA GLY A 36 -1.75 8.81 -3.75
C GLY A 36 -2.36 9.01 -2.36
N PHE A 37 -3.44 9.77 -2.23
CA PHE A 37 -4.15 9.92 -0.95
C PHE A 37 -4.81 8.61 -0.53
N ASP A 38 -5.51 7.92 -1.43
CA ASP A 38 -6.15 6.63 -1.13
C ASP A 38 -5.13 5.63 -0.56
N LEU A 39 -3.94 5.53 -1.18
CA LEU A 39 -2.87 4.65 -0.70
C LEU A 39 -2.31 5.12 0.64
N CYS A 40 -1.99 6.40 0.79
CA CYS A 40 -1.45 6.94 2.04
C CYS A 40 -2.43 6.76 3.21
N GLU A 41 -3.72 6.99 2.99
CA GLU A 41 -4.76 6.80 4.01
C GLU A 41 -4.88 5.33 4.41
N LEU A 42 -4.87 4.41 3.43
CA LEU A 42 -4.87 2.98 3.71
C LEU A 42 -3.64 2.57 4.55
N GLU A 43 -2.44 2.95 4.12
CA GLU A 43 -1.20 2.58 4.82
C GLU A 43 -1.14 3.13 6.25
N VAL A 44 -1.53 4.40 6.44
CA VAL A 44 -1.56 5.03 7.77
C VAL A 44 -2.58 4.32 8.66
N ASN A 45 -3.79 4.06 8.15
CA ASN A 45 -4.84 3.40 8.94
C ASN A 45 -4.45 1.97 9.34
N GLU A 46 -3.91 1.17 8.41
CA GLU A 46 -3.44 -0.19 8.69
C GLU A 46 -2.29 -0.20 9.68
N SER A 47 -1.32 0.72 9.53
CA SER A 47 -0.18 0.81 10.46
C SER A 47 -0.64 1.19 11.87
N VAL A 48 -1.54 2.16 11.99
CA VAL A 48 -2.12 2.57 13.28
C VAL A 48 -2.95 1.44 13.89
N ALA A 49 -3.72 0.71 13.09
CA ALA A 49 -4.52 -0.42 13.57
C ALA A 49 -3.64 -1.57 14.06
N ALA A 50 -2.59 -1.92 13.32
CA ALA A 50 -1.62 -2.94 13.70
C ALA A 50 -0.90 -2.59 15.00
N GLU A 51 -0.44 -1.34 15.13
CA GLU A 51 0.23 -0.86 16.33
C GLU A 51 -0.72 -0.90 17.54
N ARG A 52 -1.97 -0.44 17.38
CA ARG A 52 -2.99 -0.50 18.45
C ARG A 52 -3.28 -1.94 18.89
N ASP A 53 -3.35 -2.88 17.94
CA ASP A 53 -3.56 -4.28 18.27
C ASP A 53 -2.37 -4.88 19.02
N ALA A 54 -1.14 -4.57 18.58
CA ALA A 54 0.08 -5.02 19.24
C ALA A 54 0.24 -4.43 20.65
N VAL A 55 -0.06 -3.16 20.86
CA VAL A 55 -0.09 -2.54 22.20
C VAL A 55 -1.12 -3.24 23.10
N ARG A 56 -2.28 -3.64 22.55
CA ARG A 56 -3.34 -4.29 23.33
C ARG A 56 -3.05 -5.76 23.63
N ARG A 57 -2.46 -6.52 22.70
CA ARG A 57 -2.31 -7.98 22.77
C ARG A 57 -0.89 -8.45 23.05
N GLY A 58 0.08 -7.55 22.94
CA GLY A 58 1.51 -7.84 22.95
C GLY A 58 2.06 -8.04 21.53
N TYR A 59 3.33 -7.69 21.36
CA TYR A 59 4.07 -7.95 20.13
C TYR A 59 4.48 -9.42 20.05
N VAL A 60 4.48 -9.97 18.84
CA VAL A 60 4.97 -11.33 18.56
C VAL A 60 6.40 -11.24 18.03
N PRO A 61 7.34 -12.09 18.51
CA PRO A 61 8.68 -12.15 17.95
C PRO A 61 8.66 -12.47 16.45
N ARG A 62 9.55 -11.83 15.69
CA ARG A 62 9.63 -11.98 14.23
C ARG A 62 9.64 -13.43 13.75
N GLU A 63 10.45 -14.29 14.37
CA GLU A 63 10.57 -15.69 13.95
C GLU A 63 9.27 -16.48 14.19
N GLU A 64 8.53 -16.13 15.24
CA GLU A 64 7.22 -16.71 15.48
C GLU A 64 6.19 -16.24 14.46
N ALA A 65 6.14 -14.93 14.17
CA ALA A 65 5.26 -14.39 13.13
C ALA A 65 5.52 -15.04 11.75
N ARG A 66 6.81 -15.25 11.40
CA ARG A 66 7.20 -15.95 10.17
C ARG A 66 6.73 -17.41 10.15
N ARG A 67 6.91 -18.13 11.27
CA ARG A 67 6.46 -19.53 11.40
C ARG A 67 4.95 -19.64 11.26
N GLN A 68 4.19 -18.79 11.96
CA GLN A 68 2.73 -18.75 11.88
C GLN A 68 2.23 -18.43 10.46
N THR A 69 2.84 -17.43 9.80
CA THR A 69 2.52 -17.07 8.41
C THR A 69 2.73 -18.24 7.45
N ARG A 70 3.86 -18.96 7.57
CA ARG A 70 4.15 -20.13 6.74
C ARG A 70 3.10 -21.22 6.91
N ALA A 71 2.72 -21.51 8.16
CA ALA A 71 1.72 -22.53 8.46
C ALA A 71 0.35 -22.23 7.82
N VAL A 72 -0.08 -20.97 7.83
CA VAL A 72 -1.33 -20.54 7.16
C VAL A 72 -1.27 -20.74 5.65
N ILE A 73 -0.17 -20.37 5.02
CA ILE A 73 0.04 -20.54 3.57
C ILE A 73 0.03 -22.02 3.19
N ASP A 74 0.75 -22.86 3.93
CA ASP A 74 0.85 -24.29 3.66
C ASP A 74 -0.51 -24.98 3.82
N ALA A 75 -1.30 -24.59 4.83
CA ALA A 75 -2.65 -25.08 5.04
C ALA A 75 -3.59 -24.68 3.88
N ALA A 76 -3.51 -23.45 3.38
CA ALA A 76 -4.29 -23.00 2.23
C ALA A 76 -3.96 -23.81 0.96
N HIS A 77 -2.69 -24.08 0.70
CA HIS A 77 -2.27 -24.93 -0.41
C HIS A 77 -2.75 -26.37 -0.27
N ALA A 78 -2.65 -26.95 0.93
CA ALA A 78 -3.13 -28.30 1.19
C ALA A 78 -4.65 -28.41 0.96
N ARG A 79 -5.44 -27.42 1.40
CA ARG A 79 -6.89 -27.36 1.15
C ARG A 79 -7.20 -27.32 -0.35
N LYS A 80 -6.50 -26.46 -1.11
CA LYS A 80 -6.69 -26.37 -2.56
C LYS A 80 -6.40 -27.70 -3.26
N ARG A 81 -5.32 -28.41 -2.88
CA ARG A 81 -4.99 -29.72 -3.45
C ARG A 81 -6.07 -30.77 -3.16
N ARG A 82 -6.63 -30.79 -1.95
CA ARG A 82 -7.71 -31.71 -1.58
C ARG A 82 -9.02 -31.45 -2.32
N GLN A 83 -9.28 -30.21 -2.74
CA GLN A 83 -10.49 -29.85 -3.51
C GLN A 83 -10.35 -30.14 -5.01
N ALA A 84 -9.13 -30.34 -5.49
CA ALA A 84 -8.81 -30.62 -6.89
C ALA A 84 -8.58 -32.12 -7.17
N ALA A 85 -8.64 -32.96 -6.14
CA ALA A 85 -8.55 -34.42 -6.20
C ALA A 85 -9.93 -35.01 -5.90
#